data_AF-A0A1H8M6U2-F1
#
_entry.id   AF-A0A1H8M6U2-F1
#
_cell.length_a   1.000
_cell.length_b   1.000
_cell.length_c   1.000
_cell.angle_alpha   90.00
_cell.angle_beta   90.00
_cell.angle_gamma   90.00
#
_symmetry.space_group_name_H-M   'P 1'
#
loop_
_entity.id
_entity.type
_entity.pdbx_description
1 polymer ?
#
loop_
_entity_poly.entity_id
_entity_poly.type
_entity_poly.pdbx_seq_one_letter_code
_entity_poly.pdbx_strand_id
1 'polypeptide(L)'
;MNNAHLHMVVNHFPIIGTFFGIGILITGIFLKNNSIKNTAYVLFIVAAIFGAFSMGTGEGAEEMVEDFPNIGKAIIHEHEELAEKFALVLYVTGVFALISLIATVKKFRLAKIFSFITLVLALISGIMSINVGTSGGEIRHTEIRENNAVSVPGNENTPVEKEYKNLEE
;
A
#
# COMPACT_ATOMS: atom_id res chain seq x y z
N MET A 1 16.98 -10.08 12.28
CA MET A 1 16.20 -8.98 11.66
C MET A 1 15.01 -8.71 12.56
N ASN A 2 14.62 -7.45 12.78
CA ASN A 2 13.44 -7.09 13.58
C ASN A 2 12.19 -6.97 12.70
N ASN A 3 11.02 -6.75 13.31
CA ASN A 3 9.73 -6.67 12.60
C ASN A 3 9.68 -5.51 11.60
N ALA A 4 10.18 -4.33 11.96
CA ALA A 4 10.27 -3.20 11.04
C ALA A 4 11.07 -3.52 9.76
N HIS A 5 12.20 -4.21 9.90
CA HIS A 5 13.00 -4.63 8.74
C HIS A 5 12.27 -5.70 7.90
N LEU A 6 11.57 -6.64 8.53
CA LEU A 6 10.80 -7.65 7.80
C LEU A 6 9.62 -7.01 7.06
N HIS A 7 8.89 -6.12 7.71
CA HIS A 7 7.77 -5.38 7.14
C HIS A 7 8.19 -4.64 5.86
N MET A 8 9.29 -3.88 5.91
CA MET A 8 9.81 -3.17 4.72
C MET A 8 10.22 -4.08 3.57
N VAL A 9 10.61 -5.33 3.86
CA VAL A 9 10.92 -6.31 2.80
C VAL A 9 9.65 -6.85 2.17
N VAL A 10 8.59 -7.09 2.96
CA VAL A 10 7.39 -7.80 2.47
C VAL A 10 6.24 -6.88 2.05
N ASN A 11 6.18 -5.64 2.51
CA ASN A 11 5.01 -4.75 2.39
C ASN A 11 4.69 -4.28 0.96
N HIS A 12 5.66 -4.33 0.04
CA HIS A 12 5.43 -3.95 -1.36
C HIS A 12 4.84 -5.08 -2.21
N PHE A 13 5.02 -6.34 -1.79
CA PHE A 13 4.55 -7.50 -2.55
C PHE A 13 3.03 -7.52 -2.77
N PRO A 14 2.18 -7.22 -1.76
CA PRO A 14 0.74 -7.13 -1.93
C PRO A 14 0.31 -6.14 -3.01
N ILE A 15 0.94 -4.97 -3.06
CA ILE A 15 0.63 -3.89 -4.02
C ILE A 15 1.07 -4.30 -5.42
N ILE A 16 2.35 -4.63 -5.59
CA ILE A 16 2.94 -4.96 -6.90
C ILE A 16 2.30 -6.23 -7.49
N GLY A 17 2.12 -7.25 -6.66
CA GLY A 17 1.48 -8.51 -7.06
C GLY A 17 0.04 -8.30 -7.53
N THR A 18 -0.70 -7.38 -6.90
CA THR A 18 -2.06 -7.02 -7.31
C THR A 18 -2.08 -6.33 -8.67
N PHE A 19 -1.24 -5.31 -8.90
CA PHE A 19 -1.20 -4.61 -10.20
C PHE A 19 -0.76 -5.52 -11.35
N PHE A 20 0.28 -6.34 -11.16
CA PHE A 20 0.67 -7.31 -12.19
C PHE A 20 -0.40 -8.38 -12.40
N GLY A 21 -1.03 -8.87 -11.32
CA GLY A 21 -2.15 -9.81 -11.41
C GLY A 21 -3.30 -9.26 -12.26
N ILE A 22 -3.67 -7.99 -12.09
CA ILE A 22 -4.73 -7.32 -12.88
C ILE A 22 -4.35 -7.30 -14.36
N GLY A 23 -3.16 -6.80 -14.70
CA GLY A 23 -2.71 -6.70 -16.09
C GLY A 23 -2.66 -8.06 -16.79
N ILE A 24 -2.14 -9.08 -16.09
CA ILE A 24 -2.06 -10.45 -16.60
C ILE A 24 -3.46 -11.05 -16.74
N LEU A 25 -4.38 -10.84 -15.78
CA LEU A 25 -5.74 -11.38 -15.86
C LEU A 25 -6.52 -10.77 -17.03
N ILE A 26 -6.44 -9.44 -17.22
CA ILE A 26 -7.05 -8.74 -18.35
C ILE A 26 -6.53 -9.33 -19.67
N THR A 27 -5.20 -9.49 -19.77
CA THR A 27 -4.55 -10.08 -20.94
C THR A 27 -5.03 -11.52 -21.18
N GLY A 28 -5.10 -12.34 -20.13
CA GLY A 28 -5.57 -13.72 -20.21
C GLY A 28 -7.04 -13.86 -20.62
N ILE A 29 -7.89 -12.92 -20.19
CA ILE A 29 -9.30 -12.85 -20.60
C ILE A 29 -9.39 -12.44 -22.08
N PHE A 30 -8.68 -11.40 -22.50
CA PHE A 30 -8.69 -10.90 -23.87
C PHE A 30 -8.16 -11.95 -24.87
N LEU A 31 -7.02 -12.58 -24.56
CA LEU A 31 -6.43 -13.65 -25.35
C LEU A 31 -7.13 -15.01 -25.19
N LYS A 32 -8.14 -15.11 -24.31
CA LYS A 32 -8.86 -16.34 -23.97
C LYS A 32 -7.91 -17.49 -23.56
N ASN A 33 -6.77 -17.17 -22.96
CA ASN A 33 -5.72 -18.13 -22.62
C ASN A 33 -5.81 -18.54 -21.15
N ASN A 34 -6.07 -19.81 -20.89
CA ASN A 34 -6.20 -20.33 -19.52
C ASN A 34 -4.88 -20.31 -18.74
N SER A 35 -3.73 -20.51 -19.39
CA SER A 35 -2.43 -20.46 -18.71
C SER A 35 -2.14 -19.05 -18.18
N ILE A 36 -2.40 -18.02 -18.97
CA ILE A 36 -2.21 -16.61 -18.56
C ILE A 36 -3.16 -16.25 -17.40
N LYS A 37 -4.44 -16.64 -17.48
CA LYS A 37 -5.39 -16.43 -16.37
C LYS A 37 -4.93 -17.14 -15.10
N ASN A 38 -4.46 -18.39 -15.20
CA ASN A 38 -3.96 -19.14 -14.06
C ASN A 38 -2.74 -18.48 -13.42
N THR A 39 -1.82 -17.92 -14.21
CA THR A 39 -0.69 -17.13 -13.70
C THR A 39 -1.18 -15.93 -12.87
N ALA A 40 -2.18 -15.19 -13.36
CA ALA A 40 -2.76 -14.09 -12.59
C ALA A 40 -3.40 -14.55 -11.29
N TYR A 41 -4.16 -15.66 -11.30
CA TYR A 41 -4.77 -16.19 -10.08
C TYR A 41 -3.72 -16.59 -9.04
N VAL A 42 -2.64 -17.23 -9.47
CA VAL A 42 -1.51 -17.57 -8.58
C VAL A 42 -0.88 -16.30 -8.00
N LEU A 43 -0.69 -15.25 -8.80
CA LEU A 43 -0.17 -13.97 -8.31
C LEU A 43 -1.08 -13.33 -7.25
N PHE A 44 -2.40 -13.34 -7.42
CA PHE A 44 -3.32 -12.83 -6.40
C PHE A 44 -3.26 -13.64 -5.11
N ILE A 45 -3.13 -14.97 -5.19
CA ILE A 45 -2.96 -15.83 -4.01
C ILE A 45 -1.66 -15.49 -3.30
N VAL A 46 -0.56 -15.35 -4.03
CA VAL A 46 0.75 -14.95 -3.48
C VAL A 46 0.66 -13.56 -2.85
N ALA A 47 0.05 -12.59 -3.52
CA ALA A 47 -0.15 -11.24 -2.99
C ALA A 47 -0.93 -11.27 -1.67
N ALA A 48 -2.00 -12.06 -1.57
CA ALA A 48 -2.78 -12.24 -0.34
C ALA A 48 -1.94 -12.86 0.80
N ILE A 49 -1.10 -13.87 0.50
CA ILE A 49 -0.19 -14.46 1.49
C ILE A 49 0.82 -13.43 2.00
N PHE A 50 1.43 -12.66 1.09
CA PHE A 50 2.32 -11.58 1.49
C PHE A 50 1.60 -10.45 2.21
N GLY A 51 0.31 -10.24 1.95
CA GLY A 51 -0.54 -9.31 2.71
C GLY A 51 -0.61 -9.72 4.18
N ALA A 52 -0.81 -11.01 4.44
CA ALA A 52 -0.81 -11.53 5.82
C ALA A 52 0.54 -11.36 6.50
N PHE A 53 1.66 -11.62 5.80
CA PHE A 53 2.99 -11.35 6.35
C PHE A 53 3.23 -9.86 6.62
N SER A 54 2.77 -8.98 5.73
CA SER A 54 2.88 -7.53 5.90
C SER A 54 2.10 -7.06 7.12
N MET A 55 0.85 -7.50 7.30
CA MET A 55 0.04 -7.16 8.48
C MET A 55 0.69 -7.66 9.76
N GLY A 56 1.09 -8.94 9.82
CA GLY A 56 1.69 -9.51 11.02
C GLY A 56 3.06 -8.94 11.39
N THR A 57 3.81 -8.40 10.43
CA THR A 57 5.06 -7.68 10.72
C THR A 57 4.86 -6.18 10.94
N GLY A 58 3.68 -5.65 10.57
CA GLY A 58 3.32 -4.24 10.69
C GLY A 58 3.07 -3.82 12.13
N GLU A 59 2.28 -4.58 12.91
CA GLU A 59 2.05 -4.32 14.34
C GLU A 59 3.37 -4.19 15.11
N GLY A 60 4.28 -5.15 14.92
CA GLY A 60 5.59 -5.12 15.54
C GLY A 60 6.53 -4.05 14.96
N ALA A 61 6.23 -3.46 13.80
CA ALA A 61 6.96 -2.32 13.26
C ALA A 61 6.47 -1.02 13.90
N GLU A 62 5.16 -0.88 14.10
CA GLU A 62 4.52 0.25 14.78
C GLU A 62 5.02 0.42 16.22
N GLU A 63 4.98 -0.64 17.03
CA GLU A 63 5.42 -0.59 18.44
C GLU A 63 6.87 -0.07 18.58
N MET A 64 7.71 -0.34 17.57
CA MET A 64 9.11 0.11 17.58
C MET A 64 9.30 1.60 17.26
N VAL A 65 8.32 2.23 16.61
CA VAL A 65 8.48 3.57 16.01
C VAL A 65 7.41 4.57 16.46
N GLU A 66 6.36 4.13 17.14
CA GLU A 66 5.23 4.96 17.54
C GLU A 66 5.63 6.13 18.47
N ASP A 67 6.65 5.95 19.29
CA ASP A 67 7.14 6.97 20.25
C ASP A 67 8.24 7.87 19.65
N PHE A 68 8.55 7.72 18.35
CA PHE A 68 9.59 8.55 17.74
C PHE A 68 9.07 9.97 17.47
N PRO A 69 9.85 11.02 17.83
CA PRO A 69 9.38 12.40 17.85
C PRO A 69 8.94 12.97 16.49
N ASN A 70 9.27 12.32 15.37
CA ASN A 70 9.00 12.81 14.00
C ASN A 70 8.05 11.94 13.17
N ILE A 71 7.59 10.80 13.70
CA ILE A 71 6.79 9.82 12.94
C ILE A 71 5.29 10.03 13.14
N GLY A 72 4.87 10.42 14.35
CA GLY A 72 3.49 10.80 14.67
C GLY A 72 2.53 9.61 14.64
N LYS A 73 2.02 9.20 15.82
CA LYS A 73 1.11 8.05 15.96
C LYS A 73 -0.12 8.10 15.03
N ALA A 74 -0.64 9.30 14.76
CA ALA A 74 -1.78 9.48 13.86
C ALA A 74 -1.52 8.99 12.43
N ILE A 75 -0.31 9.19 11.89
CA ILE A 75 0.04 8.78 10.52
C ILE A 75 0.18 7.26 10.44
N ILE A 76 0.78 6.64 11.47
CA ILE A 76 0.90 5.18 11.54
C ILE A 76 -0.49 4.54 11.62
N HIS A 77 -1.35 5.05 12.50
CA HIS A 77 -2.71 4.55 12.67
C HIS A 77 -3.56 4.72 11.40
N GLU A 78 -3.42 5.83 10.67
CA GLU A 78 -4.08 6.01 9.36
C GLU A 78 -3.58 4.99 8.32
N HIS A 79 -2.27 4.74 8.29
CA HIS A 79 -1.71 3.70 7.42
C HIS A 79 -2.25 2.31 7.78
N GLU A 80 -2.29 1.98 9.07
CA GLU A 80 -2.83 0.71 9.57
C GLU A 80 -4.29 0.52 9.16
N GLU A 81 -5.16 1.52 9.39
CA GLU A 81 -6.58 1.44 9.05
C GLU A 81 -6.79 1.22 7.53
N LEU A 82 -6.00 1.90 6.70
CA LEU A 82 -6.01 1.70 5.26
C LEU A 82 -5.51 0.30 4.88
N ALA A 83 -4.43 -0.16 5.53
CA ALA A 83 -3.83 -1.47 5.29
C ALA A 83 -4.79 -2.61 5.66
N GLU A 84 -5.51 -2.51 6.78
CA GLU A 84 -6.53 -3.49 7.19
C GLU A 84 -7.66 -3.61 6.16
N LYS A 85 -8.21 -2.47 5.72
CA LYS A 85 -9.28 -2.43 4.71
C LYS A 85 -8.80 -3.05 3.39
N PHE A 86 -7.60 -2.69 2.96
CA PHE A 86 -6.99 -3.25 1.75
C PHE A 86 -6.74 -4.76 1.88
N ALA A 87 -6.17 -5.20 3.00
CA ALA A 87 -5.87 -6.60 3.28
C ALA A 87 -7.15 -7.45 3.24
N LEU A 88 -8.24 -6.97 3.83
CA LEU A 88 -9.55 -7.64 3.78
C LEU A 88 -9.99 -7.89 2.33
N VAL A 89 -9.97 -6.87 1.48
CA VAL A 89 -10.37 -7.00 0.06
C VAL A 89 -9.38 -7.87 -0.71
N LEU A 90 -8.09 -7.78 -0.41
CA LEU A 90 -7.06 -8.61 -1.02
C LEU A 90 -7.23 -10.09 -0.66
N TYR A 91 -7.58 -10.42 0.59
CA TYR A 91 -7.85 -11.80 1.01
C TYR A 91 -9.08 -12.37 0.30
N VAL A 92 -10.16 -11.60 0.20
CA VAL A 92 -11.33 -11.99 -0.58
C VAL A 92 -10.95 -12.21 -2.05
N THR A 93 -10.12 -11.32 -2.62
CA THR A 93 -9.57 -11.49 -3.98
C THR A 93 -8.76 -12.79 -4.11
N GLY A 94 -7.89 -13.10 -3.15
CA GLY A 94 -7.09 -14.33 -3.11
C GLY A 94 -7.94 -15.60 -3.04
N VAL A 95 -9.00 -15.60 -2.22
CA VAL A 95 -9.96 -16.72 -2.15
C VAL A 95 -10.69 -16.91 -3.49
N PHE A 96 -11.19 -15.83 -4.09
CA PHE A 96 -11.83 -15.90 -5.42
C PHE A 96 -10.86 -16.27 -6.53
N ALA A 97 -9.59 -15.88 -6.44
CA ALA A 97 -8.54 -16.32 -7.34
C ALA A 97 -8.29 -17.82 -7.20
N LEU A 98 -8.27 -18.38 -5.99
CA LEU A 98 -8.17 -19.81 -5.76
C LEU A 98 -9.37 -20.57 -6.35
N ILE A 99 -10.59 -20.08 -6.14
CA ILE A 99 -11.80 -20.64 -6.74
C ILE A 99 -11.72 -20.59 -8.28
N SER A 100 -11.28 -19.46 -8.84
CA SER A 100 -11.12 -19.28 -10.29
C SER A 100 -10.07 -20.20 -10.90
N LEU A 101 -8.96 -20.43 -10.18
CA LEU A 101 -7.90 -21.35 -10.56
C LEU A 101 -8.43 -22.78 -10.60
N ILE A 102 -9.08 -23.24 -9.52
CA ILE A 102 -9.68 -24.57 -9.45
C ILE A 102 -10.74 -24.75 -10.55
N ALA A 103 -11.63 -23.76 -10.73
CA ALA A 103 -12.67 -23.80 -11.73
C ALA A 103 -12.10 -23.87 -13.16
N THR A 104 -11.00 -23.17 -13.43
CA THR A 104 -10.33 -23.18 -14.74
C THR A 104 -9.65 -24.53 -14.99
N VAL A 105 -8.92 -25.07 -14.01
CA VAL A 105 -8.23 -26.36 -14.11
C VAL A 105 -9.21 -27.53 -14.25
N LYS A 106 -10.30 -27.52 -13.47
CA LYS A 106 -11.35 -28.55 -13.50
C LYS A 106 -12.38 -28.34 -14.62
N LYS A 107 -12.22 -27.29 -15.43
CA LYS A 107 -13.11 -26.95 -16.56
C LYS A 107 -14.59 -26.79 -16.17
N PHE A 108 -14.87 -26.14 -15.04
CA PHE A 108 -16.24 -25.87 -14.61
C PHE A 108 -16.92 -24.85 -15.53
N ARG A 109 -18.24 -25.02 -15.75
CA ARG A 109 -19.07 -24.15 -16.62
C ARG A 109 -19.07 -22.68 -16.16
N LEU A 110 -18.91 -22.44 -14.86
CA LEU A 110 -18.92 -21.12 -14.24
C LEU A 110 -17.53 -20.45 -14.18
N ALA A 111 -16.46 -21.06 -14.71
CA ALA A 111 -15.10 -20.52 -14.62
C ALA A 111 -14.97 -19.08 -15.16
N LYS A 112 -15.74 -18.72 -16.20
CA LYS A 112 -15.76 -17.36 -16.76
C LYS A 112 -16.36 -16.34 -15.78
N ILE A 113 -17.39 -16.73 -15.02
CA ILE A 113 -18.04 -15.85 -14.05
C ILE A 113 -17.08 -15.58 -12.89
N PHE A 114 -16.46 -16.62 -12.33
CA PHE A 114 -15.47 -16.46 -11.26
C PHE A 114 -14.26 -15.62 -11.68
N SER A 115 -13.79 -15.80 -12.93
CA SER A 115 -12.73 -14.96 -13.51
C SER A 115 -13.10 -13.48 -13.51
N PHE A 116 -14.32 -13.14 -13.90
CA PHE A 116 -14.79 -11.75 -13.94
C PHE A 116 -14.99 -11.18 -12.53
N ILE A 117 -15.54 -11.95 -11.60
CA ILE A 117 -15.65 -11.56 -10.18
C ILE A 117 -14.26 -11.28 -9.59
N THR A 118 -13.29 -12.16 -9.85
CA THR A 118 -11.90 -11.99 -9.39
C THR A 118 -11.30 -10.71 -9.97
N LEU A 119 -11.54 -10.41 -11.24
CA LEU A 119 -11.06 -9.16 -11.86
C LEU A 119 -11.66 -7.92 -11.18
N VAL A 120 -12.96 -7.91 -10.91
CA VAL A 120 -13.62 -6.77 -10.24
C VAL A 120 -13.05 -6.57 -8.83
N LEU A 121 -12.92 -7.64 -8.06
CA LEU A 121 -12.32 -7.59 -6.71
C LEU A 121 -10.87 -7.10 -6.77
N ALA A 122 -10.08 -7.60 -7.73
CA ALA A 122 -8.71 -7.18 -7.93
C ALA A 122 -8.60 -5.70 -8.30
N LEU A 123 -9.49 -5.16 -9.14
CA LEU A 123 -9.51 -3.73 -9.46
C LEU A 123 -9.81 -2.87 -8.23
N ILE A 124 -10.78 -3.28 -7.40
CA ILE A 124 -11.08 -2.60 -6.13
C ILE A 124 -9.85 -2.63 -5.20
N SER A 125 -9.23 -3.81 -5.05
CA SER A 125 -8.01 -3.99 -4.27
C SER A 125 -6.85 -3.12 -4.79
N GLY A 126 -6.69 -3.05 -6.12
CA GLY A 126 -5.69 -2.21 -6.77
C GLY A 126 -5.87 -0.72 -6.46
N ILE A 127 -7.12 -0.22 -6.53
CA ILE A 127 -7.43 1.18 -6.19
C ILE A 127 -7.11 1.46 -4.71
N MET A 128 -7.52 0.58 -3.80
CA MET A 128 -7.25 0.74 -2.37
C MET A 128 -5.75 0.70 -2.04
N SER A 129 -4.98 -0.13 -2.77
CA SER A 129 -3.55 -0.27 -2.55
C SER A 129 -2.74 1.00 -2.81
N ILE A 130 -3.25 1.90 -3.67
CA ILE A 130 -2.65 3.21 -3.91
C ILE A 130 -2.65 4.02 -2.60
N ASN A 131 -3.78 4.05 -1.89
CA ASN A 131 -3.91 4.81 -0.65
C ASN A 131 -3.00 4.24 0.45
N VAL A 132 -2.89 2.91 0.56
CA VAL A 132 -1.97 2.24 1.50
C VAL A 132 -0.51 2.56 1.18
N GLY A 133 -0.14 2.56 -0.10
CA GLY A 133 1.21 2.92 -0.53
C GLY A 133 1.55 4.38 -0.23
N THR A 134 0.60 5.29 -0.46
CA THR A 134 0.76 6.72 -0.15
C THR A 134 0.93 6.95 1.35
N SER A 135 0.00 6.45 2.18
CA SER A 135 0.08 6.62 3.63
C SER A 135 1.31 5.95 4.24
N GLY A 136 1.72 4.80 3.70
CA GLY A 136 2.96 4.12 4.12
C GLY A 136 4.21 4.94 3.79
N GLY A 137 4.21 5.65 2.66
CA GLY A 137 5.26 6.59 2.31
C GLY A 137 5.34 7.76 3.29
N GLU A 138 4.19 8.34 3.67
CA GLU A 138 4.10 9.50 4.57
C GLU A 138 4.72 9.25 5.95
N ILE A 139 4.79 8.00 6.42
CA ILE A 139 5.46 7.62 7.67
C ILE A 139 6.92 8.11 7.69
N ARG A 140 7.64 8.02 6.57
CA ARG A 140 9.08 8.38 6.47
C ARG A 140 9.38 9.54 5.54
N HIS A 141 8.47 9.87 4.63
CA HIS A 141 8.60 10.93 3.64
C HIS A 141 7.74 12.12 4.04
N THR A 142 8.34 13.06 4.76
CA THR A 142 7.63 14.28 5.19
C THR A 142 7.21 15.13 4.00
N GLU A 143 7.96 15.10 2.90
CA GLU A 143 7.73 15.87 1.67
C GLU A 143 6.37 15.59 0.99
N ILE A 144 5.77 14.43 1.24
CA ILE A 144 4.45 14.06 0.69
C ILE A 144 3.31 14.27 1.67
N ARG A 145 3.58 14.74 2.90
CA ARG A 145 2.53 15.11 3.87
C ARG A 145 1.93 16.46 3.49
N GLU A 146 0.60 16.58 3.51
CA GLU A 146 -0.11 17.82 3.14
C GLU A 146 0.37 19.07 3.89
N ASN A 147 0.81 18.93 5.15
CA ASN A 147 1.29 20.04 5.98
C ASN A 147 2.63 20.67 5.51
N ASN A 148 3.40 20.00 4.65
CA ASN A 148 4.63 20.56 4.08
C ASN A 148 4.40 21.33 2.77
N ALA A 149 3.20 21.26 2.18
CA ALA A 149 2.84 22.06 1.01
C ALA A 149 2.45 23.52 1.37
N VAL A 150 2.31 23.85 2.67
CA VAL A 150 1.81 25.16 3.14
C VAL A 150 2.88 25.99 3.87
N SER A 151 4.07 25.47 4.14
CA SER A 151 5.16 26.21 4.82
C SER A 151 6.18 26.81 3.84
N VAL A 152 5.73 27.76 3.01
CA VAL A 152 6.63 28.82 2.51
C VAL A 152 6.63 29.93 3.57
N PRO A 153 7.72 30.20 4.30
CA PRO A 153 7.76 31.34 5.20
C PRO A 153 7.77 32.60 4.35
N GLY A 154 6.70 33.39 4.44
CA GLY A 154 6.75 34.81 4.13
C GLY A 154 7.82 35.43 5.02
N ASN A 155 8.87 35.93 4.38
CA ASN A 155 9.92 36.74 4.98
C ASN A 155 9.31 37.99 5.63
N GLU A 156 9.05 37.95 6.93
CA GLU A 156 8.88 39.17 7.73
C GLU A 156 10.26 39.61 8.24
N ASN A 157 10.84 40.53 7.48
CA ASN A 157 12.03 41.28 7.81
C ASN A 157 11.91 41.87 9.23
N THR A 158 12.69 41.36 10.19
CA THR A 158 13.01 42.14 11.39
C THR A 158 14.09 43.15 10.99
N PRO A 159 13.87 44.47 11.08
CA PRO A 159 14.97 45.41 10.95
C PRO A 159 15.85 45.23 12.18
N VAL A 160 17.07 44.75 11.95
CA VAL A 160 18.15 44.85 12.93
C VAL A 160 18.47 46.33 13.09
N GLU A 161 17.91 46.95 14.12
CA GLU A 161 18.29 48.29 14.54
C GLU A 161 19.71 48.22 15.11
N LYS A 162 20.68 48.60 14.28
CA LYS A 162 22.04 48.92 14.72
C LYS A 162 21.99 50.25 15.44
N GLU A 163 21.79 50.23 16.75
CA GLU A 163 22.08 51.41 17.57
C GLU A 163 23.57 51.43 17.92
N TYR A 164 24.27 52.32 17.23
CA TYR A 164 25.69 52.62 17.44
C TYR A 164 25.89 53.24 18.82
N LYS A 165 26.81 52.66 19.59
CA LYS A 165 27.53 53.37 20.65
C LYS A 165 28.06 54.69 20.09
N ASN A 166 27.64 55.81 20.69
CA ASN A 166 28.41 57.04 20.71
C ASN A 166 28.74 57.41 22.16
N LEU A 167 29.97 57.90 22.29
CA LEU A 167 30.68 58.33 23.48
C LEU A 167 30.21 59.72 23.96
N GLU A 168 30.69 60.10 25.16
CA GLU A 168 30.62 61.42 25.84
C GLU A 168 29.33 61.57 26.69
N GLU A 169 29.35 61.72 28.02
CA GLU A 169 30.26 62.34 29.01
C GLU A 169 30.49 61.46 30.25
#